data_AF-A0A433VF66-F1
#
_entry.id   AF-A0A433VF66-F1
#
_cell.length_a   1.000
_cell.length_b   1.000
_cell.length_c   1.000
_cell.angle_alpha   90.00
_cell.angle_beta   90.00
_cell.angle_gamma   90.00
#
_symmetry.space_group_name_H-M   'P 1'
#
loop_
_entity.id
_entity.type
_entity.pdbx_description
1 polymer ?
#
loop_
_entity_poly.entity_id
_entity_poly.type
_entity_poly.pdbx_seq_one_letter_code
_entity_poly.pdbx_strand_id
1 'polypeptide(L)' 'MEKQSKVSSNLENTENNFDDIEDVQAPISTAPEEVRKIIEMVWQLEKNRLDRKSFGHISDDILTIIKGVVQ' A
#
# COMPACT_ATOMS: atom_id res chain seq x y z
N MET A 1 12.34 38.81 42.41
CA MET A 1 13.24 38.05 41.51
C MET A 1 12.57 36.70 41.30
N GLU A 2 11.79 36.59 40.23
CA GLU A 2 12.12 35.82 39.01
C GLU A 2 12.04 34.30 39.27
N LYS A 3 10.97 33.62 38.79
CA LYS A 3 10.91 32.88 37.51
C LYS A 3 11.90 31.70 37.52
N GLN A 4 11.59 30.44 37.21
CA GLN A 4 10.56 29.74 36.45
C GLN A 4 10.70 28.24 36.82
N SER A 5 9.62 27.49 37.00
CA SER A 5 9.04 26.58 35.99
C SER A 5 10.05 25.64 35.30
N LYS A 6 9.91 24.34 35.64
CA LYS A 6 9.85 23.20 34.71
C LYS A 6 9.54 21.99 35.60
N VAL A 7 8.25 21.70 35.86
CA VAL A 7 7.46 20.78 35.02
C VAL A 7 8.40 19.76 34.40
N SER A 8 8.70 18.70 35.15
CA SER A 8 9.21 17.47 34.58
C SER A 8 8.17 17.01 33.58
N SER A 9 8.50 17.22 32.31
CA SER A 9 7.68 16.88 31.16
C SER A 9 7.24 15.44 31.25
N ASN A 10 5.92 15.23 31.28
CA ASN A 10 5.31 14.05 30.69
C ASN A 10 5.87 13.95 29.27
N LEU A 11 6.84 13.08 29.06
CA LEU A 11 7.09 12.58 27.73
C LEU A 11 5.99 11.55 27.49
N GLU A 12 4.87 12.06 27.01
CA GLU A 12 3.93 11.25 26.23
C GLU A 12 4.79 10.67 25.11
N ASN A 13 5.27 9.44 25.31
CA ASN A 13 5.69 8.61 24.21
C ASN A 13 4.41 8.37 23.41
N THR A 14 4.10 9.27 22.49
CA THR A 14 3.44 8.89 21.24
C THR A 14 4.39 7.92 20.57
N GLU A 15 4.35 6.65 21.02
CA GLU A 15 4.75 5.53 20.20
C GLU A 15 4.04 5.77 18.88
N ASN A 16 4.84 5.93 17.82
CA ASN A 16 4.31 6.01 16.48
C ASN A 16 3.44 4.76 16.31
N ASN A 17 2.13 4.93 16.38
CA ASN A 17 1.20 3.93 15.95
C ASN A 17 1.57 3.62 14.50
N PHE A 18 2.32 2.53 14.31
CA PHE A 18 2.28 1.74 13.10
C PHE A 18 0.88 1.14 13.04
N ASP A 19 -0.17 1.97 12.98
CA ASP A 19 -1.55 1.55 12.83
C ASP A 19 -1.55 0.52 11.70
N ASP A 20 -2.05 -0.66 12.04
CA ASP A 20 -1.54 -1.96 11.65
C ASP A 20 -1.14 -2.08 10.18
N ILE A 21 0.08 -2.58 9.91
CA ILE A 21 0.45 -3.07 8.56
C ILE A 21 -0.64 -4.01 8.02
N GLU A 22 -1.31 -4.72 8.92
CA GLU A 22 -2.45 -5.58 8.62
C GLU A 22 -3.64 -4.82 8.01
N ASP A 23 -3.97 -3.63 8.49
CA ASP A 23 -5.03 -2.78 7.94
C ASP A 23 -4.66 -2.24 6.54
N VAL A 24 -3.39 -1.89 6.34
CA VAL A 24 -2.89 -1.45 5.02
C VAL A 24 -2.92 -2.60 4.01
N GLN A 25 -2.68 -3.83 4.46
CA GLN A 25 -2.68 -5.03 3.62
C GLN A 25 -4.05 -5.70 3.50
N ALA A 26 -5.02 -5.35 4.36
CA ALA A 26 -6.36 -5.92 4.34
C ALA A 26 -6.99 -5.92 2.94
N PRO A 27 -6.92 -4.86 2.13
CA PRO A 27 -7.44 -4.87 0.76
C PRO A 27 -6.84 -5.95 -0.16
N ILE A 28 -5.65 -6.46 0.16
CA ILE A 28 -4.97 -7.53 -0.58
C ILE A 28 -5.24 -8.89 0.08
N SER A 29 -5.14 -8.98 1.41
CA SER A 29 -5.29 -10.24 2.16
C SER A 29 -6.74 -10.68 2.33
N THR A 30 -7.69 -9.74 2.38
CA THR A 30 -9.14 -10.01 2.50
C THR A 30 -9.87 -9.95 1.16
N ALA A 31 -9.17 -9.61 0.07
CA ALA A 31 -9.76 -9.59 -1.26
C ALA A 31 -10.21 -10.99 -1.71
N PRO A 32 -11.30 -11.10 -2.49
CA PRO A 32 -11.64 -12.32 -3.19
C PRO A 32 -10.47 -12.84 -4.03
N GLU A 33 -10.38 -14.16 -4.19
CA GLU A 33 -9.25 -14.80 -4.88
C GLU A 33 -8.97 -14.22 -6.27
N GLU A 34 -10.03 -13.92 -7.03
CA GLU A 34 -9.93 -13.29 -8.34
C GLU A 34 -9.30 -11.90 -8.26
N VAL A 35 -9.71 -11.09 -7.29
CA VAL A 35 -9.19 -9.73 -7.07
C VAL A 35 -7.72 -9.80 -6.62
N ARG A 36 -7.38 -10.74 -5.74
CA ARG A 36 -5.99 -10.96 -5.30
C ARG A 36 -5.07 -11.33 -6.47
N LYS A 37 -5.51 -12.24 -7.35
CA LYS A 37 -4.80 -12.61 -8.58
C LYS A 37 -4.61 -11.42 -9.51
N ILE A 38 -5.64 -10.59 -9.69
CA ILE A 38 -5.55 -9.38 -10.51
C ILE A 38 -4.49 -8.43 -9.93
N ILE A 39 -4.51 -8.18 -8.62
CA ILE A 39 -3.54 -7.31 -7.94
C ILE A 39 -2.11 -7.82 -8.15
N GLU A 40 -1.87 -9.11 -7.94
CA GLU A 40 -0.54 -9.72 -8.14
C GLU A 40 -0.05 -9.59 -9.58
N MET A 41 -0.92 -9.89 -10.56
CA MET A 41 -0.57 -9.80 -11.98
C MET A 41 -0.28 -8.37 -12.43
N VAL A 42 -1.09 -7.40 -11.98
CA VAL A 42 -0.86 -5.97 -12.28
C VAL A 42 0.42 -5.47 -11.63
N TRP A 43 0.73 -5.91 -10.40
CA TRP A 43 1.97 -5.54 -9.74
C TRP A 43 3.20 -6.06 -10.48
N GLN A 44 3.19 -7.32 -10.93
CA GLN A 44 4.28 -7.88 -11.75
C GLN A 44 4.42 -7.15 -13.10
N LEU A 45 3.30 -6.81 -13.74
CA LEU A 45 3.30 -6.01 -14.96
C LEU A 45 3.98 -4.67 -14.73
N GLU A 46 3.57 -3.93 -13.68
CA GLU A 46 4.09 -2.59 -13.43
C GLU A 46 5.57 -2.62 -13.05
N LYS A 47 6.02 -3.60 -12.25
CA LYS A 47 7.44 -3.82 -11.95
C LYS A 47 8.26 -4.02 -13.22
N ASN A 48 7.81 -4.91 -14.11
CA ASN A 48 8.50 -5.18 -15.38
C ASN A 48 8.54 -3.95 -16.30
N ARG A 49 7.50 -3.11 -16.27
CA ARG A 49 7.42 -1.89 -17.10
C ARG A 49 8.33 -0.78 -16.57
N LEU A 50 8.37 -0.58 -15.25
CA LEU A 50 9.29 0.35 -14.58
C LEU A 50 10.75 -0.03 -14.86
N ASP A 51 11.10 -1.31 -14.76
CA ASP A 51 12.44 -1.83 -15.06
C ASP A 51 12.86 -1.51 -16.51
N ARG A 52 11.91 -1.52 -17.44
CA ARG A 52 12.13 -1.27 -18.87
C ARG A 52 11.90 0.18 -19.30
N LYS A 53 11.50 1.07 -18.37
CA LYS A 53 11.04 2.45 -18.65
C LYS A 53 9.99 2.52 -19.77
N SER A 54 9.12 1.52 -19.84
CA SER A 54 8.08 1.44 -20.87
C SER A 54 6.79 2.06 -20.34
N PHE A 55 6.40 3.21 -20.91
CA PHE A 55 5.22 3.97 -20.49
C PHE A 55 4.01 3.79 -21.44
N GLY A 56 3.89 2.61 -22.08
CA GLY A 56 2.78 2.30 -22.99
C GLY A 56 1.38 2.28 -22.35
N HIS A 57 0.36 1.82 -23.08
CA HIS A 57 -1.04 1.80 -22.64
C HIS A 57 -1.34 0.73 -21.58
N ILE A 58 -0.92 0.97 -20.33
CA ILE A 58 -1.10 0.05 -19.20
C ILE A 58 -2.55 -0.38 -18.98
N SER A 59 -3.51 0.52 -19.26
CA SER A 59 -4.92 0.25 -19.06
C SER A 59 -5.42 -0.92 -19.90
N ASP A 60 -4.89 -1.12 -21.11
CA ASP A 60 -5.28 -2.22 -21.99
C ASP A 60 -4.73 -3.56 -21.47
N ASP A 61 -3.50 -3.54 -20.95
CA ASP A 61 -2.88 -4.70 -20.30
C ASP A 61 -3.64 -5.09 -19.03
N ILE A 62 -4.01 -4.12 -18.19
CA ILE A 62 -4.82 -4.35 -16.98
C ILE A 62 -6.20 -4.91 -17.36
N LEU A 63 -6.86 -4.35 -18.37
CA LEU A 63 -8.15 -4.84 -18.81
C LEU A 63 -8.07 -6.29 -19.31
N THR A 64 -6.97 -6.63 -19.98
CA THR A 64 -6.69 -8.00 -20.44
C THR A 64 -6.51 -8.95 -19.26
N ILE A 65 -5.77 -8.53 -18.22
CA ILE A 65 -5.60 -9.29 -16.97
C ILE A 65 -6.96 -9.55 -16.31
N ILE A 66 -7.78 -8.51 -16.12
CA ILE A 66 -9.11 -8.63 -15.47
C ILE A 66 -9.99 -9.61 -16.24
N LYS A 67 -10.09 -9.45 -17.56
CA LYS A 67 -10.89 -10.34 -18.42
C LYS A 67 -10.40 -11.80 -18.41
N GLY A 68 -9.11 -12.03 -18.17
CA GLY A 68 -8.56 -13.37 -18.06
C GLY A 68 -8.89 -14.07 -16.75
N VAL A 69 -9.04 -13.31 -15.66
CA VAL A 69 -9.28 -13.86 -14.31
C VAL A 69 -10.76 -14.06 -14.02
N VAL A 70 -11.64 -13.19 -14.53
CA VAL A 70 -13.08 -13.13 -14.18
C VAL A 70 -13.97 -13.93 -15.15
N GLN A 71 -13.40 -14.81 -15.97
CA GLN A 71 -14.13 -15.50 -17.07
C GLN A 71 -15.39 -16.25 -16.64
#